data_AF-A0A2V6H198-F1
#
_entry.id   AF-A0A2V6H198-F1
#
_cell.length_a   1.000
_cell.length_b   1.000
_cell.length_c   1.000
_cell.angle_alpha   90.00
_cell.angle_beta   90.00
_cell.angle_gamma   90.00
#
_symmetry.space_group_name_H-M   'P 1'
#
loop_
_entity.id
_entity.type
_entity.pdbx_description
1 polymer ?
#
loop_
_entity_poly.entity_id
_entity_poly.type
_entity_poly.pdbx_seq_one_letter_code
_entity_poly.pdbx_strand_id
1 'polypeptide(L)'
;MFWQQGEAPNPKTIGVSAAKDFPVKHLKVASSIPDFEAKVSEAGNGRFKISVQPKDTKQPIAATLTIQPEGSPKTFYATARVTTAPAINSR
;
A
#
# COMPACT_ATOMS: atom_id res chain seq x y z
N MET A 1 -6.51 -0.73 -0.09
CA MET A 1 -6.59 0.67 0.37
C MET A 1 -7.18 1.53 -0.74
N PHE A 2 -7.92 2.57 -0.38
CA PHE A 2 -8.65 3.40 -1.33
C PHE A 2 -8.58 4.88 -0.96
N TRP A 3 -8.53 5.72 -1.99
CA TRP A 3 -8.76 7.17 -1.94
C TRP A 3 -9.92 7.50 -2.87
N GLN A 4 -10.72 8.50 -2.50
CA GLN A 4 -11.70 9.06 -3.42
C GLN A 4 -11.05 10.05 -4.37
N GLN A 5 -11.60 10.19 -5.56
CA GLN A 5 -11.18 11.21 -6.51
C GLN A 5 -11.32 12.60 -5.88
N GLY A 6 -10.25 13.39 -5.92
CA GLY A 6 -10.18 14.70 -5.26
C GLY A 6 -9.91 14.67 -3.75
N GLU A 7 -9.85 13.50 -3.12
CA GLU A 7 -9.36 13.37 -1.73
C GLU A 7 -7.91 13.82 -1.64
N ALA A 8 -7.49 14.45 -0.54
CA ALA A 8 -6.08 14.74 -0.32
C ALA A 8 -5.24 13.44 -0.46
N PRO A 9 -4.13 13.43 -1.22
CA PRO A 9 -3.30 12.25 -1.45
C PRO A 9 -2.44 11.94 -0.23
N ASN A 10 -3.07 11.85 0.96
CA ASN A 10 -2.39 11.54 2.21
C ASN A 10 -2.01 10.06 2.26
N PRO A 11 -0.85 9.71 2.83
CA PRO A 11 -0.43 8.33 2.95
C PRO A 11 -1.41 7.49 3.78
N LYS A 12 -1.64 6.24 3.36
CA LYS A 12 -2.38 5.22 4.13
C LYS A 12 -1.43 4.07 4.48
N THR A 13 -1.63 3.45 5.64
CA THR A 13 -0.67 2.47 6.18
C THR A 13 -1.26 1.06 6.24
N ILE A 14 -0.45 0.07 5.85
CA ILE A 14 -0.68 -1.36 6.13
C ILE A 14 0.25 -1.77 7.27
N GLY A 15 -0.30 -2.38 8.32
CA GLY A 15 0.50 -3.06 9.34
C GLY A 15 0.81 -4.49 8.91
N VAL A 16 2.08 -4.89 9.02
CA VAL A 16 2.54 -6.25 8.72
C VAL A 16 3.25 -6.81 9.95
N SER A 17 3.02 -8.08 10.25
CA SER A 17 3.69 -8.81 11.33
C SER A 17 4.17 -10.15 10.81
N ALA A 18 5.45 -10.44 11.01
CA ALA A 18 6.03 -11.74 10.73
C ALA A 18 5.63 -12.75 11.81
N ALA A 19 5.53 -14.02 11.43
CA ALA A 19 5.31 -15.10 12.39
C ALA A 19 6.55 -15.25 13.30
N LYS A 20 6.35 -15.67 14.55
CA LYS A 20 7.44 -15.83 15.54
C LYS A 20 8.55 -16.75 15.03
N ASP A 21 8.18 -17.81 14.30
CA ASP A 21 9.11 -18.82 13.80
C ASP A 21 9.77 -18.42 12.46
N PHE A 22 9.41 -17.26 11.92
CA PHE A 22 9.99 -16.72 10.68
C PHE A 22 10.34 -15.24 10.86
N PRO A 23 11.47 -14.93 11.53
CA PRO A 23 11.88 -13.57 11.77
C PRO A 23 12.32 -12.90 10.46
N VAL A 24 11.44 -12.09 9.90
CA VAL A 24 11.74 -11.23 8.75
C VAL A 24 12.42 -9.96 9.25
N LYS A 25 13.54 -9.58 8.63
CA LYS A 25 14.24 -8.31 8.91
C LYS A 25 13.88 -7.21 7.93
N HIS A 26 13.78 -7.56 6.64
CA HIS A 26 13.44 -6.60 5.59
C HIS A 26 12.21 -7.03 4.78
N LEU A 27 11.39 -6.05 4.40
CA LEU A 27 10.30 -6.22 3.44
C LEU A 27 10.58 -5.35 2.23
N LYS A 28 10.55 -5.96 1.04
CA LYS A 28 10.52 -5.23 -0.22
C LYS A 28 9.07 -5.02 -0.64
N VAL A 29 8.71 -3.78 -0.96
CA VAL A 29 7.39 -3.44 -1.50
C VAL A 29 7.58 -2.71 -2.82
N ALA A 30 6.89 -3.18 -3.86
CA ALA A 30 6.91 -2.57 -5.18
C ALA A 30 5.48 -2.34 -5.67
N SER A 31 5.24 -1.20 -6.32
CA SER A 31 4.00 -0.93 -7.03
C SER A 31 4.13 -1.36 -8.50
N SER A 32 3.04 -1.86 -9.09
CA SER A 32 2.97 -2.21 -10.51
C SER A 32 3.02 -1.00 -11.44
N ILE A 33 2.77 0.21 -10.92
CA ILE A 33 2.81 1.49 -11.65
C ILE A 33 3.49 2.57 -10.80
N PRO A 34 4.13 3.58 -11.41
CA PRO A 34 4.91 4.59 -10.69
C PRO A 34 4.05 5.64 -9.96
N ASP A 35 2.73 5.60 -10.10
CA ASP A 35 1.78 6.56 -9.54
C ASP A 35 1.49 6.37 -8.05
N PHE A 36 1.89 5.22 -7.50
CA PHE A 36 1.86 4.95 -6.08
C PHE A 36 3.27 4.76 -5.55
N GLU A 37 3.64 5.60 -4.59
CA GLU A 37 4.85 5.43 -3.81
C GLU A 37 4.56 4.54 -2.60
N ALA A 38 5.43 3.56 -2.34
CA ALA A 38 5.37 2.71 -1.16
C ALA A 38 6.67 2.84 -0.36
N LYS A 39 6.57 3.11 0.93
CA LYS A 39 7.69 3.23 1.88
C LYS A 39 7.50 2.24 3.01
N VAL A 40 8.53 1.44 3.27
CA VAL A 40 8.55 0.48 4.39
C VAL A 40 9.29 1.10 5.56
N SER A 41 8.71 0.99 6.76
CA SER A 41 9.42 1.26 8.00
C SER A 41 9.36 0.06 8.93
N GLU A 42 10.50 -0.23 9.55
CA GLU A 42 10.67 -1.33 10.51
C GLU A 42 10.22 -0.83 11.88
N ALA A 43 9.23 -1.51 12.47
CA ALA A 43 8.71 -1.22 13.80
C ALA A 43 9.30 -2.16 14.88
N GLY A 44 10.30 -2.96 14.50
CA GLY A 44 10.99 -3.93 15.36
C GLY A 44 10.17 -5.20 15.63
N ASN A 45 10.88 -6.28 16.01
CA ASN A 45 10.30 -7.59 16.35
C ASN A 45 9.45 -8.19 15.21
N GLY A 46 9.95 -8.11 13.97
CA GLY A 46 9.24 -8.62 12.79
C GLY A 46 7.97 -7.83 12.44
N ARG A 47 7.78 -6.63 13.00
CA ARG A 47 6.66 -5.74 12.66
C ARG A 47 7.12 -4.66 11.71
N PHE A 48 6.28 -4.36 10.74
CA PHE A 48 6.54 -3.38 9.70
C PHE A 48 5.31 -2.52 9.45
N LYS A 49 5.56 -1.30 8.99
CA LYS A 49 4.53 -0.42 8.45
C LYS A 49 4.86 -0.14 7.00
N ILE A 50 3.88 -0.36 6.12
CA ILE A 50 3.96 0.00 4.71
C ILE A 50 3.10 1.24 4.54
N SER A 51 3.74 2.39 4.32
CA SER A 51 3.08 3.65 3.97
C SER A 51 2.95 3.72 2.46
N VAL A 52 1.73 3.96 1.96
CA VAL A 52 1.45 4.04 0.53
C VAL A 52 0.76 5.36 0.24
N GLN A 53 1.21 6.05 -0.80
CA GLN A 53 0.72 7.36 -1.19
C GLN A 53 0.58 7.45 -2.71
N PRO A 54 -0.60 7.81 -3.25
CA PRO A 54 -0.71 8.16 -4.66
C PRO A 54 -0.04 9.52 -4.91
N LYS A 55 0.54 9.73 -6.11
CA LYS A 55 1.07 11.04 -6.52
C LYS A 55 -0.02 12.11 -6.58
N ASP A 56 -1.19 11.75 -7.09
CA ASP A 56 -2.39 12.56 -7.07
C ASP A 56 -3.66 11.68 -7.05
N THR A 57 -4.81 12.30 -6.83
CA THR A 57 -6.13 11.67 -6.81
C THR A 57 -7.06 12.26 -7.87
N LYS A 58 -6.51 12.86 -8.93
CA LYS A 58 -7.31 13.59 -9.93
C LYS A 58 -8.12 12.66 -10.82
N GLN A 59 -7.64 11.44 -11.03
CA GLN A 59 -8.28 10.45 -11.88
C GLN A 59 -8.33 9.07 -11.19
N PRO A 60 -9.33 8.24 -11.52
CA PRO A 60 -9.35 6.86 -11.07
C PRO A 60 -8.13 6.10 -11.59
N ILE A 61 -7.40 5.46 -10.69
CA ILE A 61 -6.20 4.68 -11.02
C ILE A 61 -6.03 3.55 -10.02
N ALA A 62 -5.43 2.43 -10.44
CA ALA A 62 -5.23 1.27 -9.59
C ALA A 62 -3.83 0.67 -9.77
N ALA A 63 -3.25 0.22 -8.67
CA ALA A 63 -1.99 -0.51 -8.63
C ALA A 63 -2.11 -1.79 -7.80
N THR A 64 -1.35 -2.80 -8.21
CA THR A 64 -1.03 -3.94 -7.36
C THR A 64 0.28 -3.66 -6.64
N LEU A 65 0.28 -3.81 -5.32
CA LEU A 65 1.46 -3.77 -4.49
C LEU A 65 1.94 -5.19 -4.26
N THR A 66 3.19 -5.46 -4.61
CA THR A 66 3.87 -6.73 -4.40
C THR A 66 4.72 -6.61 -3.14
N ILE A 67 4.46 -7.44 -2.13
CA ILE A 67 5.13 -7.44 -0.83
C ILE A 67 5.94 -8.73 -0.72
N GLN A 68 7.25 -8.61 -0.63
CA GLN A 68 8.21 -9.73 -0.58
C GLN A 68 9.04 -9.64 0.70
N PRO A 69 8.84 -10.59 1.64
CA PRO A 69 9.77 -10.79 2.75
C PRO A 69 11.12 -11.28 2.25
N GLU A 70 12.18 -10.69 2.78
CA GLU A 70 13.52 -11.19 2.58
C GLU A 70 13.63 -12.67 2.98
N GLY A 71 14.41 -13.43 2.21
CA GLY A 71 14.65 -14.85 2.49
C GLY A 71 13.42 -15.75 2.34
N SER A 72 12.29 -15.23 1.84
CA SER A 72 11.08 -16.01 1.58
C SER A 72 10.77 -16.06 0.08
N PRO A 73 10.41 -17.24 -0.48
CA PRO A 73 9.82 -17.30 -1.81
C PRO A 73 8.36 -16.83 -1.82
N LYS A 74 7.74 -16.62 -0.65
CA LYS A 74 6.34 -16.17 -0.55
C LYS A 74 6.22 -14.72 -0.98
N THR A 75 5.20 -14.45 -1.80
CA THR A 75 4.82 -13.11 -2.21
C THR A 75 3.40 -12.83 -1.75
N PHE A 76 3.17 -11.65 -1.20
CA PHE A 76 1.85 -11.17 -0.82
C PHE A 76 1.46 -10.00 -1.71
N TYR A 77 0.15 -9.79 -1.85
CA TYR A 77 -0.38 -8.73 -2.69
C TYR A 77 -1.35 -7.85 -1.91
N ALA A 78 -1.29 -6.56 -2.18
CA ALA A 78 -2.29 -5.59 -1.74
C ALA A 78 -2.70 -4.72 -2.93
N THR A 79 -3.85 -4.07 -2.84
CA THR A 79 -4.34 -3.19 -3.90
C THR A 79 -4.46 -1.76 -3.40
N ALA A 80 -3.94 -0.82 -4.19
CA ALA A 80 -4.06 0.62 -3.98
C ALA A 80 -4.89 1.22 -5.11
N ARG A 81 -5.91 2.02 -4.78
CA ARG A 81 -6.84 2.58 -5.78
C ARG A 81 -7.25 4.01 -5.44
N VAL A 82 -7.26 4.87 -6.45
CA VAL A 82 -8.11 6.06 -6.46
C VAL A 82 -9.42 5.65 -7.15
N THR A 83 -10.54 5.77 -6.45
CA THR A 83 -11.87 5.46 -6.99
C THR A 83 -12.56 6.74 -7.43
N THR A 84 -13.51 6.64 -8.37
CA THR A 84 -14.43 7.74 -8.66
C THR A 84 -15.10 8.24 -7.38
N ALA A 85 -15.26 9.55 -7.25
CA ALA A 85 -16.10 10.10 -6.20
C ALA A 85 -17.55 9.57 -6.37
N PRO A 86 -18.29 9.33 -5.27
CA PRO A 86 -19.71 9.02 -5.38
C PRO A 86 -20.41 10.11 -6.18
N ALA A 87 -21.26 9.74 -7.14
CA ALA A 87 -22.11 10.71 -7.80
C ALA A 87 -23.00 11.37 -6.73
N ILE A 88 -22.86 12.67 -6.51
CA ILE A 88 -23.83 13.44 -5.73
C ILE A 88 -25.07 13.55 -6.62
N ASN A 89 -25.99 12.61 -6.46
CA ASN A 89 -27.33 12.73 -7.01
C ASN A 89 -28.09 13.75 -6.15
N SER A 90 -27.89 15.05 -6.41
CA SER A 90 -28.77 16.10 -5.88
C SER A 90 -30.08 16.05 -6.68
N ARG A 91 -31.14 15.55 -6.04
CA ARG A 91 -32.53 15.71 -6.51
C ARG A 91 -33.05 17.09 -6.15
#